data_AF-A0A534QEF8-F1
#
_entry.id   AF-A0A534QEF8-F1
#
_cell.length_a   1.000
_cell.length_b   1.000
_cell.length_c   1.000
_cell.angle_alpha   90.00
_cell.angle_beta   90.00
_cell.angle_gamma   90.00
#
_symmetry.space_group_name_H-M   'P 1'
#
loop_
_entity.id
_entity.type
_entity.pdbx_description
1 polymer ?
#
loop_
_entity_poly.entity_id
_entity_poly.type
_entity_poly.pdbx_seq_one_letter_code
_entity_poly.pdbx_strand_id
1 'polypeptide(L)' 'MSRIVATFATLFALLTPHESQALFHLAVIDEVKSGANGNPSVQYVEIRMLSGSQTLVAHTKLTVFKCSG' A
#
# COMPACT_ATOMS: atom_id res chain seq x y z
N MET A 1 -35.12 -17.57 14.66
CA MET A 1 -33.83 -17.21 15.29
C MET A 1 -32.60 -17.46 14.41
N SER A 2 -32.61 -18.44 13.49
CA SER A 2 -31.44 -18.79 12.65
C SER A 2 -31.03 -17.74 11.60
N ARG A 3 -31.99 -17.05 10.94
CA ARG A 3 -31.68 -16.12 9.83
C ARG A 3 -30.90 -14.86 10.25
N ILE A 4 -31.25 -14.29 11.41
CA ILE A 4 -30.60 -13.07 11.93
C ILE A 4 -29.15 -13.38 12.32
N VAL A 5 -28.93 -14.51 13.00
CA VAL A 5 -27.59 -14.99 13.35
C VAL A 5 -26.78 -15.25 12.09
N ALA A 6 -27.38 -15.87 11.07
CA ALA A 6 -26.71 -16.09 9.79
C ALA A 6 -26.30 -14.77 9.13
N THR A 7 -27.18 -13.78 9.03
CA THR A 7 -26.84 -12.47 8.46
C THR A 7 -25.74 -11.74 9.23
N PHE A 8 -25.75 -11.81 10.56
CA PHE A 8 -24.69 -11.20 11.37
C PHE A 8 -23.36 -11.94 11.20
N ALA A 9 -23.37 -13.27 11.15
CA ALA A 9 -22.17 -14.06 10.89
C ALA A 9 -21.57 -13.76 9.51
N THR A 10 -22.41 -13.62 8.47
CA THR A 10 -21.95 -13.25 7.12
C THR A 10 -21.38 -11.83 7.09
N LEU A 11 -22.02 -10.89 7.78
CA LEU A 11 -21.53 -9.51 7.87
C LEU A 11 -20.18 -9.45 8.59
N PHE A 12 -20.02 -10.23 9.67
CA PHE A 12 -18.75 -10.33 10.39
C PHE A 12 -17.64 -10.95 9.55
N ALA A 13 -17.96 -11.96 8.72
CA ALA A 13 -17.01 -12.55 7.80
C ALA A 13 -16.52 -11.57 6.72
N LEU A 14 -17.33 -10.59 6.33
CA LEU A 14 -16.93 -9.53 5.37
C LEU A 14 -15.98 -8.49 5.98
N LEU A 15 -15.93 -8.40 7.31
CA LEU A 15 -15.06 -7.47 8.04
C LEU A 15 -13.67 -8.06 8.32
N THR A 16 -13.42 -9.32 7.97
CA THR A 16 -12.10 -9.91 8.18
C THR A 16 -11.08 -9.28 7.23
N PRO A 17 -9.89 -8.90 7.70
CA PRO A 17 -8.82 -8.42 6.83
C PRO A 17 -8.52 -9.48 5.77
N HIS A 18 -8.65 -9.13 4.49
CA HIS A 18 -8.23 -9.98 3.38
C HIS A 18 -6.87 -9.49 2.87
N GLU A 19 -6.03 -10.41 2.39
CA GLU A 19 -4.81 -10.01 1.70
C GLU A 19 -5.16 -9.22 0.44
N SER A 20 -4.79 -7.95 0.43
CA SER A 20 -4.91 -7.12 -0.76
C SER A 20 -3.75 -7.49 -1.69
N GLN A 21 -4.08 -8.03 -2.87
CA GLN A 21 -3.11 -8.18 -3.94
C GLN A 21 -2.69 -6.77 -4.35
N ALA A 22 -1.47 -6.36 -3.97
CA ALA A 22 -0.89 -5.13 -4.48
C ALA A 22 -0.83 -5.27 -6.00
N LEU A 23 -1.69 -4.56 -6.72
CA LEU A 23 -1.56 -4.46 -8.16
C LEU A 23 -0.28 -3.65 -8.42
N PHE A 24 0.82 -4.36 -8.67
CA PHE A 24 2.17 -3.82 -8.83
C PHE A 24 2.34 -2.86 -10.03
N HIS A 25 1.25 -2.51 -10.71
CA HIS A 25 1.20 -1.60 -11.85
C HIS A 25 0.59 -0.23 -11.53
N LEU A 26 0.19 0.01 -10.27
CA LEU A 26 -0.52 1.25 -9.92
C LEU A 26 0.40 2.38 -9.44
N ALA A 27 1.70 2.11 -9.31
CA ALA A 27 2.69 3.10 -8.96
C ALA A 27 4.02 2.77 -9.65
N VAL A 28 4.77 3.81 -10.00
CA VAL A 28 6.11 3.67 -10.59
C VAL A 28 7.10 4.52 -9.81
N ILE A 29 8.34 4.05 -9.72
CA ILE A 29 9.44 4.93 -9.34
C ILE A 29 9.68 5.86 -10.52
N ASP A 30 9.46 7.14 -10.27
CA ASP A 30 9.55 8.16 -11.32
C ASP A 30 10.94 8.80 -11.38
N GLU A 31 11.49 9.10 -10.21
CA GLU A 31 12.75 9.82 -10.10
C GLU A 31 13.58 9.30 -8.94
N VAL A 32 14.89 9.24 -9.13
CA VAL A 32 15.86 9.07 -8.04
C VAL A 32 16.47 10.43 -7.76
N LYS A 33 16.30 10.93 -6.54
CA LYS A 33 16.82 12.23 -6.14
C LYS A 33 17.94 12.09 -5.13
N SER A 34 19.02 12.83 -5.40
CA SER A 34 20.12 13.07 -4.48
C SER A 34 19.99 14.44 -3.86
N GLY A 35 19.68 14.46 -2.58
CA GLY A 35 19.65 15.63 -1.73
C GLY A 35 18.26 16.25 -1.56
N ALA A 36 18.00 16.71 -0.33
CA ALA A 36 16.76 17.38 0.04
C ALA A 36 17.07 18.53 1.00
N ASN A 37 16.39 19.65 0.83
CA ASN A 37 16.49 20.81 1.74
C ASN A 37 17.94 21.25 2.01
N GLY A 38 18.79 21.24 0.97
CA GLY A 38 20.22 21.62 1.07
C GLY A 38 21.15 20.54 1.64
N ASN A 39 20.63 19.37 2.05
CA ASN A 39 21.45 18.25 2.50
C ASN A 39 21.70 17.27 1.34
N PRO A 40 22.93 17.15 0.81
CA PRO A 40 23.25 16.27 -0.31
C PRO A 40 23.31 14.78 0.07
N SER A 41 23.38 14.45 1.36
CA SER A 41 23.52 13.08 1.85
C SER A 41 22.18 12.31 1.91
N VAL A 42 21.06 12.98 1.65
CA VAL A 42 19.74 12.34 1.60
C VAL A 42 19.53 11.75 0.22
N GLN A 43 19.09 10.50 0.15
CA GLN A 43 18.65 9.88 -1.11
C GLN A 43 17.21 9.43 -0.95
N TYR A 44 16.39 9.71 -1.96
CA TYR A 44 14.99 9.31 -1.97
C TYR A 44 14.56 9.02 -3.39
N VAL A 45 13.50 8.22 -3.49
CA VAL A 45 12.83 7.94 -4.75
C VAL A 45 11.46 8.61 -4.73
N GLU A 46 11.11 9.25 -5.83
CA GLU A 46 9.73 9.70 -6.05
C GLU A 46 8.91 8.53 -6.55
N ILE A 47 7.75 8.31 -5.92
CA ILE A 47 6.79 7.30 -6.34
C ILE A 47 5.59 8.04 -6.90
N ARG A 48 5.34 7.86 -8.20
CA ARG A 48 4.16 8.40 -8.87
C ARG A 48 3.05 7.38 -8.85
N MET A 49 1.88 7.79 -8.38
CA MET A 49 0.66 6.98 -8.45
C MET A 49 0.04 7.12 -9.85
N LEU A 50 -0.23 6.00 -10.52
CA LEU A 50 -0.79 5.95 -11.88
C LEU A 50 -2.33 5.89 -11.91
N SER A 51 -2.98 5.73 -10.76
CA SER A 51 -4.45 5.69 -10.62
C SER A 51 -4.91 6.51 -9.41
N GLY A 52 -6.12 7.09 -9.50
CA GLY A 52 -6.78 7.75 -8.36
C GLY A 52 -7.21 6.79 -7.24
N SER A 53 -7.60 7.33 -6.09
CA SER A 53 -8.07 6.58 -4.89
C SER A 53 -7.03 5.67 -4.20
N GLN A 54 -5.75 6.01 -4.33
CA GLN A 54 -4.60 5.32 -3.70
C GLN A 54 -4.38 5.67 -2.21
N THR A 55 -5.38 6.16 -1.49
CA THR A 55 -5.29 6.29 -0.02
C THR A 55 -5.31 4.93 0.68
N LEU A 56 -5.61 3.84 -0.03
CA LEU A 56 -5.50 2.46 0.47
C LEU A 56 -4.10 2.09 0.96
N VAL A 57 -3.06 2.71 0.40
CA VAL A 57 -1.67 2.55 0.86
C VAL A 57 -1.21 3.69 1.79
N ALA A 58 -2.11 4.62 2.15
CA ALA A 58 -1.79 5.63 3.15
C ALA A 58 -1.43 4.95 4.48
N HIS A 59 -0.44 5.50 5.19
CA HIS A 59 0.10 4.93 6.42
C HIS A 59 0.73 3.54 6.30
N THR A 60 0.99 3.05 5.08
CA THR A 60 1.75 1.81 4.88
C THR A 60 3.25 2.07 4.83
N LYS A 61 4.05 1.06 5.18
CA LYS A 61 5.51 1.11 5.10
C LYS A 61 6.00 0.45 3.83
N LEU A 62 6.67 1.21 2.98
CA LEU A 62 7.45 0.65 1.86
C LEU A 62 8.71 -0.01 2.40
N THR A 63 8.85 -1.31 2.14
CA THR A 63 10.06 -2.09 2.49
C THR A 63 10.67 -2.62 1.21
N VAL A 64 11.95 -2.29 0.98
CA VAL A 64 12.71 -2.77 -0.17
C VAL A 64 13.56 -3.95 0.30
N PHE A 65 13.43 -5.10 -0.36
CA PHE A 65 14.25 -6.27 -0.10
C PHE A 65 15.43 -6.28 -1.08
N LYS A 66 16.63 -6.62 -0.60
CA LYS A 66 17.77 -6.85 -1.49
C LYS A 66 17.50 -8.10 -2.33
N CYS A 67 17.99 -8.12 -3.56
CA CYS A 67 17.94 -9.32 -4.41
C CYS A 67 18.71 -10.52 -3.84
N SER A 68 19.43 -10.36 -2.71
CA SER A 68 20.20 -11.43 -2.07
C SER A 68 19.36 -12.42 -1.26
N GLY A 69 18.06 -12.13 -1.04
CA GLY A 69 17.26 -12.89 -0.06
C GLY A 69 17.58 -12.44 1.37
#